data_AF-K4CM71-F1
#
_entry.id   AF-K4CM71-F1
#
_cell.length_a   1.000
_cell.length_b   1.000
_cell.length_c   1.000
_cell.angle_alpha   90.00
_cell.angle_beta   90.00
_cell.angle_gamma   90.00
#
_symmetry.space_group_name_H-M   'P 1'
#
loop_
_entity.id
_entity.type
_entity.pdbx_description
1 polymer ?
#
loop_
_entity_poly.entity_id
_entity_poly.type
_entity_poly.pdbx_seq_one_letter_code
_entity_poly.pdbx_strand_id
1 'polypeptide(L)'
;MVSIGKTIYVIGGRNYYKAFGDVLDDNYVQEMRLGGVRSSVFKYDTRVDTWSTCARLITPRYNFACTCKDGKIYVAGGQTTLDSAEGTSSAEIYDPVKDKWESLPNMSTLRYKSVAVAWQGKIYVVGGFAKRGNSDSQGPYIMERSSAELYDPHQQNWEYVARMWDLNVPPNQIVNVDGKLFSSGDCLKAWKGHIEAYDENLNIWNIVDGSNSPISTSDDTLAKSPPMQRIFCTMAPIGTQLYFLAGYRMPAGETSMMRTEVHVFDTSAIGNGWRAFEPIEEEGEKELCSHCYVLRID
;
A
#
# COMPACT_ATOMS: atom_id res chain seq x y z
N MET A 1 2.02 0.55 -7.30
CA MET A 1 3.05 -0.11 -8.13
C MET A 1 3.05 -1.59 -7.80
N VAL A 2 3.51 -2.46 -8.71
CA VAL A 2 3.61 -3.91 -8.50
C VAL A 2 4.71 -4.48 -9.40
N SER A 3 5.26 -5.66 -9.08
CA SER A 3 6.25 -6.34 -9.93
C SER A 3 5.73 -7.70 -10.40
N ILE A 4 6.16 -8.11 -11.60
CA ILE A 4 6.02 -9.48 -12.09
C ILE A 4 7.37 -9.86 -12.69
N GLY A 5 8.01 -10.89 -12.13
CA GLY A 5 9.36 -11.30 -12.53
C GLY A 5 10.36 -10.16 -12.36
N LYS A 6 11.03 -9.78 -13.46
CA LYS A 6 12.03 -8.69 -13.53
C LYS A 6 11.44 -7.36 -14.06
N THR A 7 10.11 -7.24 -14.06
CA THR A 7 9.40 -6.06 -14.58
C THR A 7 8.60 -5.37 -13.48
N ILE A 8 8.71 -4.05 -13.42
CA ILE A 8 8.00 -3.19 -12.47
C ILE A 8 6.92 -2.43 -13.21
N TYR A 9 5.72 -2.37 -12.64
CA TYR A 9 4.56 -1.71 -13.22
C TYR A 9 4.12 -0.52 -12.35
N VAL A 10 4.03 0.64 -12.98
CA VAL A 10 3.45 1.87 -12.44
C VAL A 10 2.09 2.08 -13.09
N ILE A 11 1.03 2.05 -12.29
CA ILE A 11 -0.35 1.90 -12.78
C ILE A 11 -1.18 3.06 -12.24
N GLY A 12 -1.86 3.79 -13.14
CA GLY A 12 -2.85 4.80 -12.78
C GLY A 12 -2.29 5.95 -11.95
N GLY A 13 -3.03 6.36 -10.93
CA GLY A 13 -2.65 7.43 -10.02
C GLY A 13 -3.30 8.77 -10.33
N ARG A 14 -2.75 9.83 -9.75
CA ARG A 14 -3.27 11.20 -9.83
C ARG A 14 -2.11 12.17 -9.94
N ASN A 15 -2.28 13.24 -10.69
CA ASN A 15 -1.27 14.30 -10.76
C ASN A 15 -1.68 15.43 -9.82
N TYR A 16 -0.71 15.91 -9.04
CA TYR A 16 -0.83 17.13 -8.27
C TYR A 16 0.31 18.07 -8.65
N TYR A 17 0.03 19.36 -8.64
CA TYR A 17 1.09 20.37 -8.70
C TYR A 17 1.36 20.83 -7.28
N LYS A 18 2.63 20.75 -6.88
CA LYS A 18 3.11 21.29 -5.61
C LYS A 18 3.43 22.76 -5.86
N ALA A 19 2.56 23.67 -5.43
CA ALA A 19 2.88 25.09 -5.43
C ALA A 19 3.49 25.45 -4.07
N PHE A 20 4.68 26.03 -4.09
CA PHE A 20 5.26 26.67 -2.91
C PHE A 20 4.50 27.98 -2.71
N GLY A 21 3.78 28.11 -1.58
CA GLY A 21 3.11 29.36 -1.23
C GLY A 21 4.13 30.47 -0.95
N ASP A 22 3.73 31.73 -1.13
CA ASP A 22 4.55 32.90 -0.81
C ASP A 22 4.93 32.92 0.69
N VAL A 23 6.23 32.74 0.97
CA VAL A 23 7.15 33.19 2.05
C VAL A 23 6.61 33.60 3.44
N LEU A 24 5.40 33.23 3.87
CA LEU A 24 4.90 33.58 5.22
C LEU A 24 4.45 32.38 6.06
N ASP A 25 4.43 31.17 5.52
CA ASP A 25 4.20 29.95 6.31
C ASP A 25 4.79 28.71 5.59
N ASP A 26 6.04 28.37 5.88
CA ASP A 26 6.79 27.24 5.28
C ASP A 26 6.12 25.86 5.50
N ASN A 27 5.02 25.80 6.27
CA ASN A 27 4.32 24.57 6.61
C ASN A 27 3.04 24.29 5.80
N TYR A 28 2.62 25.18 4.89
CA TYR A 28 1.39 24.99 4.11
C TYR A 28 1.69 24.71 2.63
N VAL A 29 1.92 23.44 2.29
CA VAL A 29 2.00 23.00 0.90
C VAL A 29 0.60 23.08 0.28
N GLN A 30 0.37 24.04 -0.62
CA GLN A 30 -0.87 24.11 -1.37
C GLN A 30 -0.81 23.14 -2.55
N GLU A 31 -1.40 21.96 -2.37
CA GLU A 31 -1.60 20.98 -3.44
C GLU A 31 -2.67 21.49 -4.42
N MET A 32 -2.25 22.09 -5.54
CA MET A 32 -3.17 22.51 -6.60
C MET A 32 -3.48 21.35 -7.55
N ARG A 33 -4.78 21.04 -7.68
CA ARG A 33 -5.32 19.98 -8.55
C ARG A 33 -5.30 20.44 -10.01
N LEU A 34 -4.17 20.25 -10.70
CA LEU A 34 -4.00 20.65 -12.10
C LEU A 34 -4.13 19.49 -13.11
N GLY A 35 -4.58 18.30 -12.67
CA GLY A 35 -4.75 17.13 -13.54
C GLY A 35 -5.89 16.21 -13.12
N GLY A 36 -6.24 15.27 -14.00
CA GLY A 36 -7.24 14.24 -13.72
C GLY A 36 -6.64 12.95 -13.16
N VAL A 37 -7.52 12.02 -12.78
CA VAL A 37 -7.14 10.64 -12.47
C VAL A 37 -6.57 9.97 -13.73
N ARG A 38 -5.47 9.24 -13.59
CA ARG A 38 -4.73 8.67 -14.72
C ARG A 38 -5.13 7.22 -14.96
N SER A 39 -5.15 6.83 -16.24
CA SER A 39 -5.24 5.44 -16.70
C SER A 39 -3.94 4.92 -17.32
N SER A 40 -2.89 5.74 -17.38
CA SER A 40 -1.60 5.34 -17.93
C SER A 40 -0.98 4.22 -17.12
N VAL A 41 -0.35 3.28 -17.83
CA VAL A 41 0.43 2.20 -17.25
C VAL A 41 1.80 2.21 -17.90
N PHE A 42 2.83 2.20 -17.08
CA PHE A 42 4.22 2.11 -17.51
C PHE A 42 4.83 0.85 -16.92
N LYS A 43 5.74 0.24 -17.68
CA LYS A 43 6.59 -0.83 -17.18
C LYS A 43 8.06 -0.46 -17.31
N TYR A 44 8.84 -0.90 -16.34
CA TYR A 44 10.30 -0.82 -16.35
C TYR A 44 10.86 -2.23 -16.33
N ASP A 45 11.65 -2.57 -17.35
CA ASP A 45 12.36 -3.86 -17.43
C ASP A 45 13.78 -3.68 -16.91
N THR A 46 14.10 -4.34 -15.80
CA THR A 46 15.40 -4.17 -15.13
C THR A 46 16.55 -4.84 -15.87
N ARG A 47 16.28 -5.71 -16.86
CA ARG A 47 17.32 -6.38 -17.63
C ARG A 47 17.93 -5.49 -18.69
N VAL A 48 17.11 -4.59 -19.24
CA VAL A 48 17.48 -3.68 -20.33
C VAL A 48 17.42 -2.22 -19.89
N ASP A 49 17.17 -1.96 -18.61
CA ASP A 49 17.12 -0.62 -18.00
C ASP A 49 16.26 0.36 -18.80
N THR A 50 15.04 -0.06 -19.18
CA THR A 50 14.20 0.72 -20.10
C THR A 50 12.75 0.79 -19.61
N TRP A 51 12.20 2.00 -19.69
CA TRP A 51 10.77 2.27 -19.51
C TRP A 51 9.99 2.10 -20.82
N SER A 52 8.78 1.55 -20.75
CA SER A 52 7.86 1.49 -21.88
C SER A 52 6.41 1.63 -21.41
N THR A 53 5.53 2.02 -22.34
CA THR A 53 4.09 2.13 -22.10
C THR A 53 3.40 0.79 -22.29
N CYS A 54 2.39 0.52 -21.47
CA CYS A 54 1.47 -0.62 -21.62
C CYS A 54 0.07 -0.15 -22.00
N ALA A 55 -0.82 -1.11 -22.27
CA ALA A 55 -2.25 -0.84 -22.34
C ALA A 55 -2.75 -0.14 -21.07
N ARG A 56 -3.64 0.82 -21.29
CA ARG A 56 -4.19 1.70 -20.26
C ARG A 56 -5.29 0.96 -19.49
N LEU A 57 -5.44 1.31 -18.22
CA LEU A 57 -6.61 0.92 -17.43
C LEU A 57 -7.90 1.31 -18.16
N ILE A 58 -8.92 0.47 -18.08
CA ILE A 58 -10.27 0.75 -18.58
C ILE A 58 -10.86 1.91 -17.77
N THR A 59 -10.74 1.85 -16.45
CA THR A 59 -11.18 2.88 -15.52
C THR A 59 -9.97 3.59 -14.89
N PRO A 60 -9.75 4.89 -15.15
CA PRO A 60 -8.75 5.67 -14.42
C PRO A 60 -9.01 5.60 -12.91
N ARG A 61 -7.98 5.28 -12.12
CA ARG A 61 -8.11 5.11 -10.67
C ARG A 61 -6.85 5.53 -9.91
N TYR A 62 -7.04 6.00 -8.68
CA TYR A 62 -6.00 6.18 -7.65
C TYR A 62 -6.50 5.64 -6.29
N ASN A 63 -5.61 5.46 -5.31
CA ASN A 63 -5.95 4.83 -4.01
C ASN A 63 -6.67 3.48 -4.15
N PHE A 64 -6.39 2.73 -5.21
CA PHE A 64 -6.98 1.41 -5.47
C PHE A 64 -6.11 0.31 -4.86
N ALA A 65 -6.72 -0.82 -4.59
CA ALA A 65 -6.04 -2.02 -4.14
C ALA A 65 -5.38 -2.70 -5.36
N CYS A 66 -4.12 -3.13 -5.24
CA CYS A 66 -3.34 -3.72 -6.34
C CYS A 66 -2.51 -4.91 -5.84
N THR A 67 -2.57 -6.04 -6.53
CA THR A 67 -1.74 -7.22 -6.24
C THR A 67 -1.46 -8.03 -7.50
N CYS A 68 -0.54 -8.98 -7.42
CA CYS A 68 -0.24 -9.91 -8.52
C CYS A 68 -0.54 -11.36 -8.12
N LYS A 69 -1.05 -12.13 -9.06
CA LYS A 69 -1.24 -13.57 -8.93
C LYS A 69 -1.11 -14.23 -10.29
N ASP A 70 -0.40 -15.36 -10.36
CA ASP A 70 -0.22 -16.17 -11.58
C ASP A 70 0.23 -15.35 -12.80
N GLY A 71 1.17 -14.42 -12.59
CA GLY A 71 1.71 -13.57 -13.66
C GLY A 71 0.72 -12.53 -14.20
N LYS A 72 -0.38 -12.26 -13.50
CA LYS A 72 -1.34 -11.21 -13.84
C LYS A 72 -1.46 -10.19 -12.71
N ILE A 73 -1.85 -8.97 -13.07
CA ILE A 73 -2.04 -7.87 -12.11
C ILE A 73 -3.53 -7.67 -11.90
N TYR A 74 -3.97 -7.61 -10.66
CA TYR A 74 -5.35 -7.36 -10.28
C TYR A 74 -5.42 -6.00 -9.61
N VAL A 75 -6.37 -5.18 -10.05
CA VAL A 75 -6.71 -3.90 -9.42
C VAL A 75 -8.18 -3.88 -9.06
N ALA A 76 -8.51 -3.31 -7.89
CA ALA A 76 -9.88 -3.23 -7.41
C ALA A 76 -10.11 -1.95 -6.62
N GLY A 77 -11.29 -1.38 -6.79
CA GLY A 77 -11.68 -0.14 -6.12
C GLY A 77 -10.81 1.05 -6.51
N GLY A 78 -10.64 1.98 -5.57
CA GLY A 78 -10.02 3.29 -5.76
C GLY A 78 -11.02 4.39 -6.05
N GLN A 79 -10.51 5.57 -6.35
CA GLN A 79 -11.28 6.75 -6.70
C GLN A 79 -11.04 7.09 -8.17
N THR A 80 -12.11 7.43 -8.88
CA THR A 80 -12.09 7.73 -10.33
C THR A 80 -12.14 9.22 -10.62
N THR A 81 -12.47 10.04 -9.61
CA THR A 81 -12.49 11.51 -9.68
C THR A 81 -11.75 12.10 -8.48
N LEU A 82 -11.31 13.36 -8.59
CA LEU A 82 -10.63 14.07 -7.50
C LEU A 82 -11.62 14.79 -6.56
N ASP A 83 -12.84 15.03 -7.02
CA ASP A 83 -13.80 15.91 -6.33
C ASP A 83 -14.81 15.15 -5.48
N SER A 84 -14.74 13.82 -5.44
CA SER A 84 -15.55 13.00 -4.55
C SER A 84 -14.69 12.11 -3.64
N ALA A 85 -15.18 11.91 -2.42
CA ALA A 85 -14.65 10.93 -1.48
C ALA A 85 -15.36 9.57 -1.64
N GLU A 86 -15.82 9.25 -2.84
CA GLU A 86 -16.52 8.00 -3.17
C GLU A 86 -15.58 7.06 -3.94
N GLY A 87 -15.54 5.80 -3.51
CA GLY A 87 -14.79 4.77 -4.21
C GLY A 87 -15.55 4.23 -5.43
N THR A 88 -14.90 3.34 -6.18
CA THR A 88 -15.57 2.49 -7.18
C THR A 88 -15.66 1.06 -6.67
N SER A 89 -16.60 0.27 -7.17
CA SER A 89 -16.64 -1.19 -6.99
C SER A 89 -16.00 -1.95 -8.16
N SER A 90 -15.55 -1.23 -9.19
CA SER A 90 -14.94 -1.87 -10.38
C SER A 90 -13.62 -2.53 -10.05
N ALA A 91 -13.37 -3.65 -10.73
CA ALA A 91 -12.10 -4.35 -10.69
C ALA A 91 -11.67 -4.73 -12.11
N GLU A 92 -10.37 -4.80 -12.33
CA GLU A 92 -9.77 -5.09 -13.62
C GLU A 92 -8.56 -6.01 -13.44
N ILE A 93 -8.31 -6.85 -14.43
CA ILE A 93 -7.14 -7.71 -14.51
C ILE A 93 -6.31 -7.34 -15.73
N TYR A 94 -5.00 -7.22 -15.56
CA TYR A 94 -4.05 -7.04 -16.64
C TYR A 94 -3.33 -8.34 -16.93
N ASP A 95 -3.28 -8.70 -18.22
CA ASP A 95 -2.47 -9.77 -18.76
C ASP A 95 -1.24 -9.19 -19.46
N PRO A 96 -0.04 -9.26 -18.85
CA PRO A 96 1.19 -8.76 -19.47
C PRO A 96 1.55 -9.45 -20.78
N VAL A 97 1.11 -10.69 -20.99
CA VAL A 97 1.39 -11.45 -22.22
C VAL A 97 0.59 -10.89 -23.39
N LYS A 98 -0.65 -10.46 -23.14
CA LYS A 98 -1.55 -9.88 -24.15
C LYS A 98 -1.46 -8.36 -24.23
N ASP A 99 -0.75 -7.74 -23.28
CA ASP A 99 -0.79 -6.31 -23.02
C ASP A 99 -2.23 -5.77 -23.02
N LYS A 100 -3.09 -6.35 -22.18
CA LYS A 100 -4.52 -6.03 -22.19
C LYS A 100 -5.12 -6.05 -20.79
N TRP A 101 -5.97 -5.07 -20.52
CA TRP A 101 -6.88 -5.05 -19.37
C TRP A 101 -8.22 -5.67 -19.72
N GLU A 102 -8.77 -6.45 -18.80
CA GLU A 102 -10.11 -7.02 -18.87
C GLU A 102 -10.88 -6.65 -17.60
N SER A 103 -12.17 -6.31 -17.75
CA SER A 103 -13.04 -6.03 -16.60
C SER A 103 -13.35 -7.32 -15.86
N LEU A 104 -13.28 -7.26 -14.53
CA LEU A 104 -13.81 -8.29 -13.65
C LEU A 104 -15.24 -7.93 -13.22
N PRO A 105 -16.01 -8.87 -12.67
CA PRO A 105 -17.26 -8.53 -11.99
C PRO A 105 -17.03 -7.44 -10.95
N ASN A 106 -18.01 -6.57 -10.76
CA ASN A 106 -17.93 -5.53 -9.74
C ASN A 106 -18.03 -6.16 -8.35
N MET A 107 -17.29 -5.57 -7.40
CA MET A 107 -17.46 -5.80 -5.99
C MET A 107 -18.85 -5.34 -5.51
N SER A 108 -19.31 -5.86 -4.38
CA SER A 108 -20.56 -5.42 -3.73
C SER A 108 -20.42 -4.10 -2.97
N THR A 109 -19.17 -3.70 -2.69
CA THR A 109 -18.81 -2.51 -1.93
C THR A 109 -17.98 -1.56 -2.79
N LEU A 110 -18.31 -0.27 -2.75
CA LEU A 110 -17.46 0.78 -3.30
C LEU A 110 -16.33 1.02 -2.30
N ARG A 111 -15.07 0.87 -2.73
CA ARG A 111 -13.91 0.91 -1.82
C ARG A 111 -12.78 1.79 -2.36
N TYR A 112 -12.07 2.48 -1.48
CA TYR A 112 -10.78 3.13 -1.78
C TYR A 112 -9.87 3.15 -0.55
N LYS A 113 -8.55 3.34 -0.76
CA LYS A 113 -7.50 3.13 0.26
C LYS A 113 -7.59 1.74 0.92
N SER A 114 -7.97 0.74 0.14
CA SER A 114 -7.96 -0.68 0.54
C SER A 114 -6.63 -1.31 0.14
N VAL A 115 -6.28 -2.42 0.79
CA VAL A 115 -5.10 -3.21 0.46
C VAL A 115 -5.53 -4.46 -0.31
N ALA A 116 -4.75 -4.87 -1.33
CA ALA A 116 -4.95 -6.15 -2.00
C ALA A 116 -3.82 -7.12 -1.67
N VAL A 117 -4.16 -8.37 -1.37
CA VAL A 117 -3.20 -9.46 -1.17
C VAL A 117 -3.68 -10.74 -1.85
N ALA A 118 -2.78 -11.43 -2.53
CA ALA A 118 -3.04 -12.77 -3.05
C ALA A 118 -2.77 -13.80 -1.95
N TRP A 119 -3.79 -14.56 -1.55
CA TRP A 119 -3.73 -15.50 -0.44
C TRP A 119 -4.70 -16.66 -0.67
N GLN A 120 -4.32 -17.89 -0.29
CA GLN A 120 -5.15 -19.10 -0.43
C GLN A 120 -5.85 -19.25 -1.81
N GLY A 121 -5.15 -18.89 -2.90
CA GLY A 121 -5.70 -19.01 -4.27
C GLY A 121 -6.70 -17.92 -4.68
N LYS A 122 -7.06 -16.99 -3.80
CA LYS A 122 -7.98 -15.86 -4.08
C LYS A 122 -7.25 -14.51 -4.00
N ILE A 123 -7.93 -13.46 -4.47
CA ILE A 123 -7.48 -12.07 -4.29
C ILE A 123 -8.34 -11.41 -3.22
N TYR A 124 -7.71 -10.98 -2.13
CA TYR A 124 -8.39 -10.33 -1.01
C TYR A 124 -8.23 -8.83 -1.13
N VAL A 125 -9.34 -8.09 -1.12
CA VAL A 125 -9.38 -6.62 -1.05
C VAL A 125 -9.88 -6.23 0.32
N VAL A 126 -8.96 -5.84 1.21
CA VAL A 126 -9.20 -5.71 2.65
C VAL A 126 -9.31 -4.24 3.05
N GLY A 127 -10.36 -3.94 3.83
CA GLY A 127 -10.57 -2.66 4.50
C GLY A 127 -10.80 -1.49 3.54
N GLY A 128 -10.21 -0.34 3.89
CA GLY A 128 -10.37 0.93 3.18
C GLY A 128 -11.61 1.72 3.60
N PHE A 129 -11.82 2.85 2.93
CA PHE A 129 -13.07 3.58 2.99
C PHE A 129 -14.06 2.87 2.09
N ALA A 130 -15.12 2.36 2.71
CA ALA A 130 -16.03 1.42 2.09
C ALA A 130 -17.48 1.85 2.30
N LYS A 131 -18.30 1.69 1.26
CA LYS A 131 -19.75 1.95 1.25
C LYS A 131 -20.42 0.87 0.43
N ARG A 132 -21.42 0.18 1.00
CA ARG A 132 -22.14 -0.87 0.27
C ARG A 132 -23.14 -0.21 -0.69
N GLY A 133 -23.22 -0.70 -1.92
CA GLY A 133 -24.01 -0.04 -2.98
C GLY A 133 -25.51 0.07 -2.69
N ASN A 134 -26.06 -0.83 -1.86
CA ASN A 134 -27.50 -0.94 -1.55
C ASN A 134 -27.84 -0.69 -0.08
N SER A 135 -26.95 -0.08 0.71
CA SER A 135 -27.20 0.09 2.15
C SER A 135 -27.56 1.54 2.50
N ASP A 136 -28.82 1.77 2.85
CA ASP A 136 -29.29 2.98 3.56
C ASP A 136 -28.82 2.99 5.04
N SER A 137 -27.82 2.19 5.41
CA SER A 137 -27.38 2.01 6.78
C SER A 137 -26.67 3.27 7.30
N GLN A 138 -27.47 4.19 7.85
CA GLN A 138 -27.05 5.29 8.71
C GLN A 138 -26.87 4.83 10.17
N GLY A 139 -26.37 3.60 10.37
CA GLY A 139 -26.02 3.11 11.70
C GLY A 139 -24.67 3.66 12.16
N PRO A 140 -24.41 3.76 13.48
CA PRO A 140 -23.14 4.28 14.01
C PRO A 140 -21.93 3.38 13.74
N TYR A 141 -22.13 2.19 13.14
CA TYR A 141 -21.10 1.19 12.87
C TYR A 141 -21.06 0.82 11.38
N ILE A 142 -20.15 1.43 10.63
CA ILE A 142 -19.88 1.09 9.22
C ILE A 142 -18.97 -0.14 9.20
N MET A 143 -19.57 -1.34 9.24
CA MET A 143 -18.85 -2.62 9.19
C MET A 143 -18.14 -2.85 7.86
N GLU A 144 -18.51 -2.10 6.81
CA GLU A 144 -17.92 -2.16 5.49
C GLU A 144 -16.42 -1.85 5.51
N ARG A 145 -15.96 -1.00 6.43
CA ARG A 145 -14.54 -0.65 6.57
C ARG A 145 -13.71 -1.78 7.21
N SER A 146 -14.38 -2.65 7.95
CA SER A 146 -13.79 -3.82 8.61
C SER A 146 -13.91 -5.09 7.76
N SER A 147 -14.44 -5.01 6.55
CA SER A 147 -14.64 -6.17 5.69
C SER A 147 -13.62 -6.28 4.57
N ALA A 148 -13.61 -7.45 3.95
CA ALA A 148 -12.88 -7.74 2.74
C ALA A 148 -13.82 -8.26 1.66
N GLU A 149 -13.39 -8.12 0.40
CA GLU A 149 -13.99 -8.85 -0.72
C GLU A 149 -12.95 -9.75 -1.37
N LEU A 150 -13.35 -11.01 -1.59
CA LEU A 150 -12.49 -12.09 -2.02
C LEU A 150 -12.89 -12.47 -3.44
N TYR A 151 -12.03 -12.19 -4.40
CA TYR A 151 -12.23 -12.65 -5.77
C TYR A 151 -11.66 -14.04 -5.95
N ASP A 152 -12.52 -14.98 -6.38
CA ASP A 152 -12.12 -16.31 -6.82
C ASP A 152 -11.89 -16.30 -8.34
N PRO A 153 -10.63 -16.43 -8.83
CA PRO A 153 -10.35 -16.43 -10.27
C PRO A 153 -10.95 -17.63 -11.03
N HIS A 154 -11.26 -18.74 -10.34
CA HIS A 154 -11.87 -19.92 -10.96
C HIS A 154 -13.39 -19.76 -11.12
N GLN A 155 -14.05 -19.23 -10.10
CA GLN A 155 -15.51 -19.00 -10.14
C GLN A 155 -15.88 -17.66 -10.79
N GLN A 156 -14.91 -16.76 -10.93
CA GLN A 156 -15.09 -15.39 -11.40
C GLN A 156 -16.19 -14.66 -10.63
N ASN A 157 -16.14 -14.70 -9.30
CA ASN A 157 -17.08 -14.02 -8.42
C ASN A 157 -16.37 -13.39 -7.21
N TRP A 158 -17.07 -12.49 -6.54
CA TRP A 158 -16.64 -11.89 -5.29
C TRP A 158 -17.45 -12.44 -4.12
N GLU A 159 -16.76 -12.75 -3.03
CA GLU A 159 -17.35 -13.12 -1.74
C GLU A 159 -17.08 -12.01 -0.72
N TYR A 160 -18.11 -11.60 0.02
CA TYR A 160 -17.98 -10.59 1.07
C TYR A 160 -17.68 -11.24 2.42
N VAL A 161 -16.60 -10.81 3.09
CA VAL A 161 -16.21 -11.30 4.41
C VAL A 161 -16.20 -10.15 5.40
N ALA A 162 -17.06 -10.20 6.40
CA ALA A 162 -17.13 -9.19 7.46
C ALA A 162 -16.01 -9.36 8.48
N ARG A 163 -15.59 -8.25 9.10
CA ARG A 163 -14.69 -8.21 10.26
C ARG A 163 -13.30 -8.82 10.05
N MET A 164 -12.84 -8.90 8.80
CA MET A 164 -11.47 -9.29 8.48
C MET A 164 -10.44 -8.21 8.86
N TRP A 165 -10.88 -6.98 9.14
CA TRP A 165 -10.02 -5.86 9.52
C TRP A 165 -10.59 -5.05 10.69
N ASP A 166 -9.73 -4.29 11.36
CA ASP A 166 -10.09 -3.41 12.47
C ASP A 166 -11.15 -2.36 12.12
N LEU A 167 -11.87 -1.91 13.16
CA LEU A 167 -12.97 -0.97 13.00
C LEU A 167 -12.46 0.44 12.75
N ASN A 168 -12.96 1.04 11.66
CA ASN A 168 -12.77 2.45 11.29
C ASN A 168 -11.36 2.92 10.95
N VAL A 169 -10.36 2.04 10.90
CA VAL A 169 -8.98 2.41 10.54
C VAL A 169 -8.46 1.51 9.42
N PRO A 170 -8.45 1.96 8.15
CA PRO A 170 -7.92 1.18 7.03
C PRO A 170 -6.48 0.64 7.23
N PRO A 171 -6.16 -0.56 6.70
CA PRO A 171 -4.80 -1.08 6.73
C PRO A 171 -3.86 -0.23 5.89
N ASN A 172 -2.59 -0.14 6.31
CA ASN A 172 -1.54 0.45 5.48
C ASN A 172 -1.03 -0.57 4.47
N GLN A 173 -0.59 -1.73 4.96
CA GLN A 173 -0.04 -2.82 4.14
C GLN A 173 -0.33 -4.18 4.76
N ILE A 174 -0.65 -5.14 3.89
CA ILE A 174 -0.85 -6.55 4.22
C ILE A 174 -0.08 -7.36 3.19
N VAL A 175 0.72 -8.31 3.66
CA VAL A 175 1.55 -9.18 2.82
C VAL A 175 1.29 -10.63 3.19
N ASN A 176 1.49 -11.52 2.23
CA ASN A 176 1.43 -12.96 2.43
C ASN A 176 2.86 -13.52 2.52
N VAL A 177 3.15 -14.25 3.59
CA VAL A 177 4.40 -14.96 3.84
C VAL A 177 4.05 -16.40 4.19
N ASP A 178 4.45 -17.35 3.33
CA ASP A 178 4.24 -18.79 3.51
C ASP A 178 2.80 -19.18 3.93
N GLY A 179 1.81 -18.54 3.31
CA GLY A 179 0.41 -18.83 3.58
C GLY A 179 -0.16 -18.16 4.82
N LYS A 180 0.58 -17.24 5.46
CA LYS A 180 0.10 -16.41 6.56
C LYS A 180 0.06 -14.94 6.15
N LEU A 181 -0.93 -14.20 6.63
CA LEU A 181 -1.02 -12.77 6.39
C LEU A 181 -0.36 -11.99 7.54
N PHE A 182 0.46 -11.01 7.17
CA PHE A 182 1.10 -10.07 8.08
C PHE A 182 0.75 -8.65 7.70
N SER A 183 0.57 -7.79 8.70
CA SER A 183 0.27 -6.38 8.55
C SER A 183 1.30 -5.50 9.23
N SER A 184 1.53 -4.33 8.64
CA SER A 184 2.35 -3.26 9.20
C SER A 184 1.63 -1.91 9.08
N GLY A 185 1.16 -1.41 10.23
CA GLY A 185 0.58 -0.08 10.34
C GLY A 185 -0.82 0.06 9.74
N ASP A 186 -1.30 1.29 9.72
CA ASP A 186 -2.63 1.68 9.27
C ASP A 186 -2.60 3.05 8.57
N CYS A 187 -3.75 3.53 8.10
CA CYS A 187 -3.81 4.80 7.38
C CYS A 187 -3.51 6.05 8.21
N LEU A 188 -3.43 5.93 9.54
CA LEU A 188 -3.03 6.99 10.47
C LEU A 188 -1.53 6.91 10.77
N LYS A 189 -0.99 5.70 10.89
CA LYS A 189 0.43 5.43 11.21
C LYS A 189 0.95 4.32 10.30
N ALA A 190 1.83 4.67 9.35
CA ALA A 190 2.48 3.69 8.47
C ALA A 190 3.24 2.59 9.24
N TRP A 191 3.66 2.88 10.47
CA TRP A 191 4.21 1.91 11.43
C TRP A 191 3.71 2.18 12.85
N LYS A 192 3.05 1.17 13.44
CA LYS A 192 2.46 1.21 14.81
C LYS A 192 3.43 0.77 15.91
N GLY A 193 4.65 0.33 15.58
CA GLY A 193 5.61 -0.19 16.54
C GLY A 193 5.62 -1.71 16.72
N HIS A 194 4.82 -2.44 15.95
CA HIS A 194 4.74 -3.90 15.98
C HIS A 194 4.17 -4.43 14.66
N ILE A 195 4.32 -5.74 14.45
CA ILE A 195 3.76 -6.49 13.33
C ILE A 195 2.54 -7.25 13.83
N GLU A 196 1.50 -7.35 13.00
CA GLU A 196 0.31 -8.14 13.30
C GLU A 196 0.21 -9.31 12.33
N ALA A 197 -0.19 -10.48 12.82
CA ALA A 197 -0.49 -11.66 12.01
C ALA A 197 -1.98 -11.99 12.10
N TYR A 198 -2.57 -12.36 10.98
CA TYR A 198 -3.98 -12.74 10.91
C TYR A 198 -4.18 -14.17 11.40
N ASP A 199 -5.11 -14.35 12.34
CA ASP A 199 -5.61 -15.64 12.78
C ASP A 199 -6.93 -15.96 12.06
N GLU A 200 -6.88 -16.92 11.14
CA GLU A 200 -8.03 -17.33 10.34
C GLU A 200 -9.13 -18.03 11.13
N ASN A 201 -8.79 -18.71 12.23
CA ASN A 201 -9.76 -19.43 13.04
C ASN A 201 -10.59 -18.47 13.89
N LEU A 202 -9.94 -17.40 14.36
CA LEU A 202 -10.55 -16.40 15.22
C LEU A 202 -11.04 -15.16 14.44
N ASN A 203 -10.63 -15.00 13.17
CA ASN A 203 -10.90 -13.82 12.34
C ASN A 203 -10.46 -12.52 13.03
N ILE A 204 -9.22 -12.52 13.54
CA ILE A 204 -8.61 -11.37 14.24
C ILE A 204 -7.15 -11.20 13.85
N TRP A 205 -6.61 -10.01 14.11
CA TRP A 205 -5.18 -9.72 13.97
C TRP A 205 -4.53 -9.72 15.36
N ASN A 206 -3.48 -10.53 15.52
CA ASN A 206 -2.73 -10.66 16.76
C ASN A 206 -1.35 -10.04 16.59
N ILE A 207 -0.87 -9.36 17.64
CA ILE A 207 0.51 -8.87 17.66
C ILE A 207 1.46 -10.08 17.60
N VAL A 208 2.43 -10.02 16.70
CA VAL A 208 3.46 -11.05 16.57
C VAL A 208 4.46 -10.92 17.73
N ASP A 209 4.68 -12.00 18.46
CA ASP A 209 5.66 -12.03 19.55
C ASP A 209 7.06 -11.62 19.08
N GLY A 210 7.73 -10.77 19.86
CA GLY A 210 9.06 -10.25 19.52
C GLY A 210 9.08 -9.20 18.39
N SER A 211 7.92 -8.84 17.82
CA SER A 211 7.84 -7.83 16.75
C SER A 211 7.85 -6.37 17.24
N ASN A 212 7.80 -6.14 18.56
CA ASN A 212 7.88 -4.80 19.13
C ASN A 212 9.19 -4.11 18.72
N SER A 213 9.06 -2.87 18.27
CA SER A 213 9.93 -2.26 17.27
C SER A 213 11.31 -1.76 17.73
N PRO A 214 12.35 -1.93 16.90
CA PRO A 214 13.55 -1.08 16.83
C PRO A 214 13.39 0.18 15.93
N ILE A 215 12.45 0.19 14.99
CA ILE A 215 12.10 1.32 14.11
C ILE A 215 11.39 2.42 14.91
N SER A 216 11.86 3.67 14.83
CA SER A 216 11.23 4.82 15.51
C SER A 216 9.77 4.96 15.11
N THR A 217 8.87 5.15 16.09
CA THR A 217 7.42 5.40 15.90
C THR A 217 7.07 6.88 15.72
N SER A 218 8.04 7.79 15.86
CA SER A 218 7.81 9.23 15.78
C SER A 218 7.56 9.69 14.34
N ASP A 219 6.30 10.00 14.04
CA ASP A 219 5.88 10.80 12.88
C ASP A 219 5.78 12.29 13.23
N ASP A 220 6.20 12.69 14.44
CA ASP A 220 5.80 13.95 15.08
C ASP A 220 6.49 15.17 14.46
N THR A 221 5.71 15.99 13.75
CA THR A 221 6.12 17.25 13.13
C THR A 221 6.19 18.42 14.13
N LEU A 222 5.70 18.23 15.36
CA LEU A 222 5.47 19.31 16.34
C LEU A 222 6.55 19.42 17.43
N ALA A 223 7.57 18.57 17.40
CA ALA A 223 8.65 18.60 18.39
C ALA A 223 9.59 19.81 18.16
N LYS A 224 9.76 20.63 19.20
CA LYS A 224 10.44 21.96 19.20
C LYS A 224 11.96 21.96 18.93
N SER A 225 12.55 20.84 18.54
CA SER A 225 13.95 20.73 18.10
C SER A 225 13.99 19.47 17.26
N PRO A 226 14.21 19.52 15.92
CA PRO A 226 13.65 18.49 15.07
C PRO A 226 14.32 17.15 15.40
N PRO A 227 13.59 16.17 15.97
CA PRO A 227 14.08 14.81 15.95
C PRO A 227 14.07 14.33 14.51
N MET A 228 14.85 13.30 14.21
CA MET A 228 14.79 12.57 12.95
C MET A 228 13.32 12.24 12.62
N GLN A 229 12.78 12.81 11.54
CA GLN A 229 11.37 12.71 11.16
C GLN A 229 11.20 11.57 10.15
N ARG A 230 10.36 10.58 10.45
CA ARG A 230 10.07 9.50 9.50
C ARG A 230 9.18 10.03 8.35
N ILE A 231 9.63 9.82 7.12
CA ILE A 231 8.94 10.25 5.89
C ILE A 231 8.08 9.10 5.34
N PHE A 232 8.61 7.87 5.41
CA PHE A 232 7.89 6.69 4.96
C PHE A 232 8.35 5.45 5.73
N CYS A 233 7.47 4.46 5.79
CA CYS A 233 7.79 3.10 6.20
C CYS A 233 6.95 2.15 5.33
N THR A 234 7.60 1.14 4.77
CA THR A 234 7.00 0.23 3.81
C THR A 234 7.60 -1.16 3.99
N MET A 235 6.82 -2.22 3.74
CA MET A 235 7.14 -3.60 4.07
C MET A 235 7.02 -4.52 2.85
N ALA A 236 8.04 -5.35 2.63
CA ALA A 236 8.12 -6.29 1.52
C ALA A 236 8.53 -7.70 2.00
N PRO A 237 7.87 -8.78 1.55
CA PRO A 237 8.20 -10.15 1.97
C PRO A 237 9.21 -10.84 1.03
N ILE A 238 10.26 -11.47 1.58
CA ILE A 238 11.18 -12.35 0.85
C ILE A 238 11.36 -13.65 1.64
N GLY A 239 10.85 -14.77 1.11
CA GLY A 239 10.80 -16.02 1.87
C GLY A 239 10.05 -15.81 3.18
N THR A 240 10.64 -16.24 4.30
CA THR A 240 10.10 -16.05 5.67
C THR A 240 10.40 -14.67 6.27
N GLN A 241 11.00 -13.74 5.51
CA GLN A 241 11.50 -12.48 6.06
C GLN A 241 10.66 -11.29 5.57
N LEU A 242 10.35 -10.39 6.49
CA LEU A 242 9.73 -9.10 6.24
C LEU A 242 10.81 -8.02 6.24
N TYR A 243 11.01 -7.36 5.10
CA TYR A 243 11.93 -6.24 4.93
C TYR A 243 11.16 -4.94 5.09
N PHE A 244 11.56 -4.13 6.06
CA PHE A 244 11.04 -2.80 6.33
C PHE A 244 12.03 -1.77 5.80
N LEU A 245 11.59 -0.97 4.83
CA LEU A 245 12.33 0.18 4.35
C LEU A 245 11.73 1.43 4.98
N ALA A 246 12.51 2.09 5.84
CA ALA A 246 12.12 3.31 6.52
C ALA A 246 13.05 4.45 6.12
N GLY A 247 12.49 5.59 5.74
CA GLY A 247 13.27 6.78 5.42
C GLY A 247 12.94 7.92 6.35
N TYR A 248 13.95 8.72 6.64
CA TYR A 248 13.92 9.78 7.61
C TYR A 248 14.52 11.06 7.05
N ARG A 249 13.85 12.19 7.33
CA ARG A 249 14.45 13.51 7.21
C ARG A 249 15.28 13.75 8.46
N MET A 250 16.56 14.02 8.26
CA MET A 250 17.45 14.35 9.37
C MET A 250 17.20 15.78 9.86
N PRO A 251 17.49 16.08 11.14
CA PRO A 251 17.38 17.43 11.69
C PRO A 251 18.15 18.44 10.83
N ALA A 252 17.61 19.64 10.64
CA ALA A 252 18.21 20.65 9.78
C ALA A 252 19.64 21.05 10.24
N GLY A 253 20.62 20.82 9.38
CA GLY A 253 21.96 21.43 9.42
C GLY A 253 22.15 22.40 8.23
N GLU A 254 23.39 22.71 7.85
CA GLU A 254 23.68 23.54 6.66
C GLU A 254 23.20 22.87 5.34
N THR A 255 23.06 21.55 5.34
CA THR A 255 22.60 20.73 4.22
C THR A 255 21.43 19.84 4.64
N SER A 256 20.38 19.76 3.82
CA SER A 256 19.30 18.77 4.03
C SER A 256 19.82 17.36 3.80
N MET A 257 19.53 16.44 4.70
CA MET A 257 19.98 15.04 4.62
C MET A 257 18.80 14.08 4.80
N MET A 258 18.81 13.02 4.00
CA MET A 258 17.92 11.88 4.15
C MET A 258 18.69 10.67 4.64
N ARG A 259 18.12 9.95 5.61
CA ARG A 259 18.62 8.65 6.08
C ARG A 259 17.63 7.56 5.72
N THR A 260 18.10 6.48 5.14
CA THR A 260 17.32 5.28 4.85
C THR A 260 17.85 4.10 5.66
N GLU A 261 16.94 3.39 6.31
CA GLU A 261 17.23 2.20 7.10
C GLU A 261 16.47 1.00 6.54
N VAL A 262 17.13 -0.17 6.56
CA VAL A 262 16.51 -1.45 6.22
C VAL A 262 16.54 -2.33 7.45
N HIS A 263 15.36 -2.64 7.97
CA HIS A 263 15.16 -3.58 9.07
C HIS A 263 14.55 -4.86 8.53
N VAL A 264 14.91 -6.00 9.09
CA VAL A 264 14.40 -7.30 8.67
C VAL A 264 13.87 -8.04 9.89
N PHE A 265 12.66 -8.57 9.76
CA PHE A 265 12.05 -9.44 10.74
C PHE A 265 11.85 -10.84 10.14
N ASP A 266 12.42 -11.87 10.77
CA ASP A 266 12.18 -13.27 10.41
C ASP A 266 10.89 -13.78 11.08
N THR A 267 9.85 -14.05 10.29
CA THR A 267 8.55 -14.51 10.78
C THR A 267 8.58 -15.93 11.35
N SER A 268 9.67 -16.67 11.16
CA SER A 268 9.88 -18.00 11.70
C SER A 268 10.66 -18.02 13.02
N ALA A 269 11.21 -16.87 13.44
CA ALA A 269 12.04 -16.78 14.63
C ALA A 269 11.24 -17.01 15.92
N ILE A 270 11.87 -17.68 16.89
CA ILE A 270 11.36 -17.81 18.26
C ILE A 270 12.06 -16.74 19.10
N GLY A 271 11.38 -15.62 19.40
CA GLY A 271 11.94 -14.50 20.17
C GLY A 271 12.23 -13.26 19.32
N ASN A 272 13.41 -12.65 19.49
CA ASN A 272 13.76 -11.44 18.72
C ASN A 272 14.18 -11.81 17.29
N GLY A 273 13.26 -11.62 16.33
CA GLY A 273 13.49 -11.88 14.91
C GLY A 273 14.14 -10.72 14.14
N TRP A 274 14.52 -9.63 14.82
CA TRP A 274 15.01 -8.41 14.15
C TRP A 274 16.51 -8.45 13.85
N ARG A 275 16.87 -7.94 12.66
CA ARG A 275 18.21 -7.49 12.29
C ARG A 275 18.11 -6.22 11.46
N ALA A 276 19.18 -5.42 11.40
CA ALA A 276 19.24 -4.23 10.57
C ALA A 276 20.47 -4.28 9.65
N PHE A 277 20.36 -3.62 8.51
CA PHE A 277 21.51 -3.29 7.67
C PHE A 277 22.08 -1.93 8.07
N GLU A 278 23.32 -1.65 7.63
CA GLU A 278 23.90 -0.33 7.79
C GLU A 278 23.01 0.74 7.12
N PRO A 279 22.74 1.86 7.81
CA PRO A 279 21.93 2.93 7.26
C PRO A 279 22.67 3.62 6.11
N ILE A 280 21.90 4.12 5.14
CA ILE A 280 22.41 4.92 4.03
C ILE A 280 21.98 6.37 4.26
N GLU A 281 22.94 7.29 4.21
CA GLU A 281 22.69 8.73 4.32
C GLU A 281 23.05 9.41 3.00
N GLU A 282 22.14 10.24 2.49
CA GLU A 282 22.28 10.94 1.22
C GLU A 282 21.96 12.43 1.40
N GLU A 283 22.71 13.28 0.71
CA GLU A 283 22.47 14.71 0.68
C GLU A 283 21.26 15.04 -0.22
N GLY A 284 20.43 15.98 0.23
CA GLY A 284 19.24 16.46 -0.46
C GLY A 284 17.94 15.80 0.00
N GLU A 285 16.82 16.41 -0.41
CA GLU A 285 15.49 15.83 -0.20
C GLU A 285 15.05 15.04 -1.44
N LYS A 286 14.62 13.80 -1.23
CA LYS A 286 13.93 12.99 -2.24
C LYS A 286 12.46 12.89 -1.87
N GLU A 287 11.56 13.12 -2.82
CA GLU A 287 10.15 12.84 -2.64
C GLU A 287 9.91 11.37 -3.01
N LEU A 288 9.74 10.53 -1.98
CA LEU A 288 9.59 9.10 -2.16
C LEU A 288 8.12 8.71 -2.05
N CYS A 289 7.68 7.85 -2.96
CA CYS A 289 6.37 7.23 -2.88
C CYS A 289 6.50 5.97 -2.02
N SER A 290 5.74 5.89 -0.91
CA SER A 290 5.81 4.86 0.15
C SER A 290 5.40 3.44 -0.28
N HIS A 291 5.74 3.02 -1.49
CA HIS A 291 5.50 1.69 -2.02
C HIS A 291 6.82 0.94 -2.18
N CYS A 292 6.88 -0.27 -1.68
CA CYS A 292 7.94 -1.22 -2.00
C CYS A 292 7.35 -2.45 -2.70
N TYR A 293 8.22 -3.18 -3.39
CA TYR A 293 7.91 -4.46 -4.00
C TYR A 293 9.20 -5.29 -4.01
N VAL A 294 9.05 -6.61 -4.15
CA VAL A 294 10.19 -7.51 -4.27
C VAL A 294 10.43 -7.81 -5.75
N LEU A 295 11.68 -7.72 -6.14
CA LEU A 295 12.15 -8.14 -7.45
C LEU A 295 13.06 -9.35 -7.27
N ARG A 296 12.74 -10.45 -7.95
CA ARG A 296 13.63 -11.60 -7.98
C ARG A 296 14.64 -11.40 -9.11
N ILE A 297 15.88 -11.08 -8.74
CA ILE A 297 17.01 -11.01 -9.65
C ILE A 297 17.73 -12.36 -9.54
N ASP A 298 17.36 -13.31 -10.39
CA ASP A 298 18.23 -14.49 -10.63
C ASP A 298 19.56 -14.05 -11.22
#